data_AF-A0A6P5Z9F2-F1
#
_entry.id   AF-A0A6P5Z9F2-F1
#
_cell.length_a   1.000
_cell.length_b   1.000
_cell.length_c   1.000
_cell.angle_alpha   90.00
_cell.angle_beta   90.00
_cell.angle_gamma   90.00
#
_symmetry.space_group_name_H-M   'P 1'
#
loop_
_entity.id
_entity.type
_entity.pdbx_description
1 polymer ?
#
loop_
_entity_poly.entity_id
_entity_poly.type
_entity_poly.pdbx_seq_one_letter_code
_entity_poly.pdbx_strand_id
1 'polypeptide(L)'
;MASNTAETARVFFPAFPMFRVYKDGRIERLRPTETVPPSNDPQTGVQSKDTSSESCLPARLFLPKITDPTAKIPLVIYIHGGAFCIESPFSPTYHNYLTSLANRANVMVVSVQYRKAPEHLLPVAYDDAWATVKWVASHVNRDGPEPWLNDHADFERVFLAGDSAGANIAHNMMMKTGIDGLIGVKIVGLLLMNPFFMNNEPDELIEFIFPSSSLCDDPRMNPASAIKDLAGLACSRVLVCASEKDFLRDRAISYYEAVRKSGWEGVIDIFETPGEGHVFHLSNPSCQKAVDLMNQVSSFLNR
;
A
#
# COMPACT_ATOMS: atom_id res chain seq x y z
N MET A 1 15.66 43.28 12.10
CA MET A 1 15.07 42.19 11.29
C MET A 1 14.02 41.50 12.13
N ALA A 2 12.73 41.73 11.86
CA ALA A 2 11.66 41.06 12.58
C ALA A 2 11.62 39.60 12.15
N SER A 3 11.90 38.69 13.09
CA SER A 3 11.67 37.26 12.95
C SER A 3 10.17 37.05 12.74
N ASN A 4 9.74 36.90 11.49
CA ASN A 4 8.36 36.61 11.13
C ASN A 4 8.10 35.11 11.41
N THR A 5 8.08 34.73 12.69
CA THR A 5 7.63 33.41 13.10
C THR A 5 6.11 33.39 12.95
N ALA A 6 5.65 33.01 11.76
CA ALA A 6 4.22 32.76 11.54
C ALA A 6 3.72 31.77 12.61
N GLU A 7 2.62 32.11 13.27
CA GLU A 7 2.08 31.32 14.37
C GLU A 7 1.53 29.99 13.82
N THR A 8 1.89 28.88 14.46
CA THR A 8 1.42 27.54 14.04
C THR A 8 -0.06 27.41 14.41
N ALA A 9 -0.92 27.12 13.43
CA ALA A 9 -2.33 26.85 13.68
C ALA A 9 -2.54 25.40 14.12
N ARG A 10 -1.86 24.46 13.46
CA ARG A 10 -2.04 23.02 13.70
C ARG A 10 -0.79 22.22 13.33
N VAL A 11 -0.56 21.13 14.06
CA VAL A 11 0.47 20.12 13.76
C VAL A 11 -0.23 18.76 13.66
N PHE A 12 -0.09 18.08 12.53
CA PHE A 12 -0.70 16.76 12.32
C PHE A 12 0.22 15.66 12.85
N PHE A 13 -0.35 14.78 13.68
CA PHE A 13 0.33 13.73 14.45
C PHE A 13 1.42 14.29 15.40
N PRO A 14 1.08 14.96 16.51
CA PRO A 14 2.07 15.61 17.38
C PRO A 14 3.18 14.69 17.92
N ALA A 15 2.88 13.41 18.18
CA ALA A 15 3.87 12.42 18.61
C ALA A 15 4.82 12.00 17.47
N PHE A 16 4.43 12.22 16.22
CA PHE A 16 5.21 11.92 15.02
C PHE A 16 4.91 12.96 13.92
N PRO A 17 5.34 14.23 14.08
CA PRO A 17 4.85 15.32 13.25
C PRO A 17 5.17 15.12 11.77
N MET A 18 4.13 15.09 10.93
CA MET A 18 4.30 14.91 9.48
C MET A 18 4.41 16.26 8.75
N PHE A 19 3.48 17.16 9.06
CA PHE A 19 3.44 18.52 8.54
C PHE A 19 2.71 19.44 9.53
N ARG A 20 2.94 20.74 9.39
CA ARG A 20 2.22 21.78 10.12
C ARG A 20 1.54 22.76 9.18
N VAL A 21 0.46 23.34 9.67
CA VAL A 21 -0.29 24.40 9.02
C VAL A 21 -0.17 25.66 9.89
N TYR A 22 0.18 26.77 9.25
CA TYR A 22 0.29 28.07 9.89
C TYR A 22 -1.03 28.83 9.80
N LYS A 23 -1.23 29.83 10.69
CA LYS A 23 -2.46 30.66 10.68
C LYS A 23 -2.68 31.43 9.37
N ASP A 24 -1.61 31.69 8.62
CA ASP A 24 -1.65 32.32 7.30
C ASP A 24 -1.96 31.35 6.14
N GLY A 25 -2.24 30.08 6.45
CA GLY A 25 -2.53 29.03 5.47
C GLY A 25 -1.30 28.36 4.86
N ARG A 26 -0.09 28.81 5.19
CA ARG A 26 1.14 28.14 4.74
C ARG A 26 1.21 26.74 5.33
N ILE A 27 1.81 25.83 4.57
CA ILE A 27 2.04 24.45 4.97
C ILE A 27 3.54 24.18 4.93
N GLU A 28 4.04 23.41 5.89
CA GLU A 28 5.43 22.95 5.93
C GLU A 28 5.49 21.46 6.25
N ARG A 29 6.17 20.70 5.38
CA ARG A 29 6.53 19.30 5.64
C ARG A 29 7.62 19.26 6.71
N LEU A 30 7.32 18.59 7.81
CA LEU A 30 8.26 18.38 8.92
C LEU A 30 9.08 17.10 8.73
N ARG A 31 8.62 16.22 7.84
CA ARG A 31 9.31 15.01 7.41
C ARG A 31 9.47 14.98 5.90
N PRO A 32 10.61 15.46 5.37
CA PRO A 32 10.95 15.20 3.98
C PRO A 32 11.14 13.70 3.77
N THR A 33 10.85 13.22 2.56
CA THR A 33 11.09 11.83 2.20
C THR A 33 12.54 11.68 1.76
N GLU A 34 13.34 10.96 2.55
CA GLU A 34 14.64 10.49 2.08
C GLU A 34 14.44 9.43 0.99
N THR A 35 15.35 9.40 0.02
CA THR A 35 15.30 8.45 -1.10
C THR A 35 16.64 7.77 -1.30
N VAL A 36 16.60 6.50 -1.68
CA VAL A 36 17.77 5.72 -2.11
C VAL A 36 17.66 5.41 -3.61
N PRO A 37 18.77 5.34 -4.35
CA PRO A 37 18.73 4.91 -5.73
C PRO A 37 18.33 3.43 -5.83
N PRO A 38 17.83 2.97 -7.00
CA PRO A 38 17.70 1.55 -7.25
C PRO A 38 19.06 0.86 -7.15
N SER A 39 19.07 -0.40 -6.74
CA SER A 39 20.27 -1.18 -6.46
C SER A 39 20.14 -2.64 -6.88
N ASN A 40 21.29 -3.27 -7.15
CA ASN A 40 21.43 -4.73 -7.17
C ASN A 40 21.94 -5.18 -5.81
N ASP A 41 21.11 -5.87 -5.04
CA ASP A 41 21.46 -6.36 -3.71
C ASP A 41 22.36 -7.62 -3.82
N PRO A 42 23.62 -7.56 -3.37
CA PRO A 42 24.57 -8.68 -3.55
C PRO A 42 24.30 -9.87 -2.62
N GLN A 43 23.54 -9.68 -1.53
CA GLN A 43 23.25 -10.75 -0.57
C GLN A 43 22.09 -11.62 -1.05
N THR A 44 21.05 -10.98 -1.60
CA THR A 44 19.81 -11.63 -2.03
C THR A 44 19.77 -11.87 -3.54
N GLY A 45 20.54 -11.10 -4.31
CA GLY A 45 20.47 -11.09 -5.77
C GLY A 45 19.25 -10.35 -6.33
N VAL A 46 18.48 -9.67 -5.49
CA VAL A 46 17.34 -8.84 -5.93
C VAL A 46 17.86 -7.62 -6.67
N GLN A 47 17.29 -7.35 -7.83
CA GLN A 47 17.56 -6.16 -8.61
C GLN A 47 16.38 -5.19 -8.49
N SER A 48 16.65 -3.90 -8.49
CA SER A 48 15.61 -2.88 -8.55
C SER A 48 15.89 -1.84 -9.61
N LYS A 49 14.83 -1.21 -10.11
CA LYS A 49 14.90 -0.08 -11.05
C LYS A 49 13.67 0.79 -10.94
N ASP A 50 13.82 2.05 -11.32
CA ASP A 50 12.70 2.99 -11.39
C ASP A 50 12.16 3.03 -12.83
N THR A 51 10.83 3.06 -12.96
CA THR A 51 10.17 3.10 -14.27
C THR A 51 10.08 4.53 -14.79
N SER A 52 10.00 4.65 -16.11
CA SER A 52 9.55 5.87 -16.78
C SER A 52 8.29 5.53 -17.57
N SER A 53 7.25 6.34 -17.40
CA SER A 53 5.98 6.18 -18.11
C SER A 53 5.33 7.54 -18.31
N GLU A 54 4.68 7.73 -19.47
CA GLU A 54 3.84 8.91 -19.72
C GLU A 54 2.43 8.74 -19.11
N SER A 55 2.03 7.50 -18.78
CA SER A 55 0.66 7.18 -18.35
C SER A 55 0.47 7.11 -16.83
N CYS A 56 1.56 7.07 -16.05
CA CYS A 56 1.52 7.01 -14.58
C CYS A 56 2.80 7.60 -13.97
N LEU A 57 2.80 7.79 -12.65
CA LEU A 57 4.00 8.20 -11.92
C LEU A 57 5.06 7.09 -11.96
N PRO A 58 6.36 7.44 -11.80
CA PRO A 58 7.43 6.46 -11.67
C PRO A 58 7.16 5.48 -10.51
N ALA A 59 7.31 4.19 -10.76
CA ALA A 59 7.24 3.14 -9.76
C ALA A 59 8.64 2.54 -9.56
N ARG A 60 8.90 1.90 -8.41
CA ARG A 60 10.11 1.09 -8.23
C ARG A 60 9.78 -0.39 -8.42
N LEU A 61 10.46 -1.03 -9.35
CA LEU A 61 10.37 -2.47 -9.55
C LEU A 61 11.42 -3.19 -8.71
N PHE A 62 11.06 -4.37 -8.21
CA PHE A 62 11.99 -5.33 -7.60
C PHE A 62 11.84 -6.67 -8.32
N LEU A 63 12.94 -7.18 -8.84
CA LEU A 63 13.03 -8.47 -9.50
C LEU A 63 13.88 -9.41 -8.63
N PRO A 64 13.34 -10.52 -8.13
CA PRO A 64 14.12 -11.50 -7.38
C PRO A 64 15.11 -12.19 -8.31
N LYS A 65 16.05 -12.93 -7.71
CA LYS A 65 17.01 -13.71 -8.49
C LYS A 65 16.29 -14.74 -9.37
N ILE A 66 16.29 -14.51 -10.67
CA ILE A 66 15.70 -15.43 -11.65
C ILE A 66 16.65 -16.61 -11.86
N THR A 67 16.19 -17.82 -11.54
CA THR A 67 16.93 -19.08 -11.73
C THR A 67 16.56 -19.78 -13.04
N ASP A 68 15.32 -19.59 -13.51
CA ASP A 68 14.81 -20.04 -14.80
C ASP A 68 14.25 -18.84 -15.58
N PRO A 69 14.93 -18.38 -16.65
CA PRO A 69 14.49 -17.24 -17.46
C PRO A 69 13.12 -17.42 -18.13
N THR A 70 12.64 -18.67 -18.24
CA THR A 70 11.35 -18.97 -18.88
C THR A 70 10.18 -18.96 -17.88
N ALA A 71 10.47 -19.11 -16.59
CA ALA A 71 9.47 -19.12 -15.56
C ALA A 71 8.89 -17.72 -15.33
N LYS A 72 7.56 -17.64 -15.27
CA LYS A 72 6.85 -16.44 -14.80
C LYS A 72 6.68 -16.53 -13.29
N ILE A 73 6.84 -15.40 -12.61
CA ILE A 73 6.77 -15.30 -11.16
C ILE A 73 5.59 -14.42 -10.73
N PRO A 74 4.94 -14.70 -9.58
CA PRO A 74 3.83 -13.88 -9.12
C PRO A 74 4.20 -12.40 -9.02
N LEU A 75 3.22 -11.54 -9.29
CA LEU A 75 3.40 -10.10 -9.28
C LEU A 75 2.67 -9.48 -8.10
N VAL A 76 3.36 -8.64 -7.34
CA VAL A 76 2.77 -7.84 -6.26
C VAL A 76 2.81 -6.38 -6.65
N ILE A 77 1.65 -5.73 -6.71
CA ILE A 77 1.55 -4.28 -6.78
C ILE A 77 1.44 -3.79 -5.33
N TYR A 78 2.54 -3.23 -4.81
CA TYR A 78 2.65 -2.80 -3.43
C TYR A 78 2.47 -1.29 -3.31
N ILE A 79 1.63 -0.86 -2.36
CA ILE A 79 1.33 0.54 -2.10
C ILE A 79 1.79 0.87 -0.70
N HIS A 80 2.69 1.85 -0.60
CA HIS A 80 3.31 2.21 0.68
C HIS A 80 2.36 2.97 1.61
N GLY A 81 2.51 2.77 2.91
CA GLY A 81 1.86 3.55 3.97
C GLY A 81 2.44 4.96 4.15
N GLY A 82 2.24 5.52 5.35
CA GLY A 82 2.64 6.90 5.66
C GLY A 82 1.47 7.88 5.76
N ALA A 83 0.29 7.39 6.17
CA ALA A 83 -0.91 8.21 6.40
C ALA A 83 -1.27 9.14 5.23
N PHE A 84 -1.05 8.69 3.99
CA PHE A 84 -1.23 9.46 2.74
C PHE A 84 -0.31 10.69 2.60
N CYS A 85 0.58 10.94 3.57
CA CYS A 85 1.30 12.19 3.72
C CYS A 85 2.81 12.05 3.59
N ILE A 86 3.40 10.92 3.95
CA ILE A 86 4.87 10.72 3.97
C ILE A 86 5.30 9.48 3.19
N GLU A 87 6.61 9.25 3.15
CA GLU A 87 7.26 8.11 2.49
C GLU A 87 7.14 8.08 0.95
N SER A 88 7.82 7.12 0.33
CA SER A 88 7.78 6.84 -1.11
C SER A 88 8.24 5.41 -1.40
N PRO A 89 7.94 4.84 -2.58
CA PRO A 89 8.59 3.63 -3.08
C PRO A 89 10.12 3.72 -3.14
N PHE A 90 10.68 4.94 -3.14
CA PHE A 90 12.12 5.20 -3.21
C PHE A 90 12.76 5.37 -1.83
N SER A 91 11.97 5.34 -0.74
CA SER A 91 12.49 5.48 0.62
C SER A 91 13.33 4.27 1.04
N PRO A 92 14.34 4.44 1.91
CA PRO A 92 15.11 3.31 2.43
C PRO A 92 14.22 2.28 3.15
N THR A 93 13.20 2.73 3.86
CA THR A 93 12.27 1.87 4.60
C THR A 93 11.55 0.88 3.67
N TYR A 94 10.88 1.39 2.64
CA TYR A 94 10.15 0.54 1.69
C TYR A 94 11.09 -0.20 0.74
N HIS A 95 12.20 0.41 0.34
CA HIS A 95 13.21 -0.27 -0.49
C HIS A 95 13.74 -1.54 0.19
N ASN A 96 14.12 -1.44 1.47
CA ASN A 96 14.66 -2.58 2.22
C ASN A 96 13.59 -3.66 2.47
N TYR A 97 12.38 -3.25 2.84
CA TYR A 97 11.27 -4.19 3.07
C TYR A 97 10.89 -4.94 1.78
N LEU A 98 10.75 -4.24 0.65
CA LEU A 98 10.35 -4.85 -0.62
C LEU A 98 11.46 -5.66 -1.28
N THR A 99 12.73 -5.31 -1.05
CA THR A 99 13.87 -6.19 -1.37
C THR A 99 13.75 -7.52 -0.63
N SER A 100 13.46 -7.47 0.67
CA SER A 100 13.27 -8.67 1.50
C SER A 100 12.05 -9.49 1.06
N LEU A 101 10.93 -8.82 0.76
CA LEU A 101 9.71 -9.46 0.29
C LEU A 101 9.91 -10.16 -1.06
N ALA A 102 10.50 -9.47 -2.04
CA ALA A 102 10.78 -10.03 -3.36
C ALA A 102 11.64 -11.30 -3.24
N ASN A 103 12.70 -11.25 -2.43
CA ASN A 103 13.57 -12.40 -2.18
C ASN A 103 12.83 -13.56 -1.47
N ARG A 104 12.15 -13.28 -0.35
CA ARG A 104 11.58 -14.31 0.52
C ARG A 104 10.35 -14.98 -0.08
N ALA A 105 9.55 -14.22 -0.81
CA ALA A 105 8.36 -14.74 -1.48
C ALA A 105 8.63 -15.17 -2.93
N ASN A 106 9.82 -14.90 -3.49
CA ASN A 106 10.14 -15.11 -4.90
C ASN A 106 9.09 -14.48 -5.84
N VAL A 107 8.80 -13.21 -5.60
CA VAL A 107 7.80 -12.42 -6.34
C VAL A 107 8.43 -11.20 -6.97
N MET A 108 7.93 -10.82 -8.15
CA MET A 108 8.20 -9.50 -8.70
C MET A 108 7.34 -8.48 -7.95
N VAL A 109 7.88 -7.30 -7.66
CA VAL A 109 7.14 -6.23 -6.98
C VAL A 109 7.15 -4.95 -7.83
N VAL A 110 5.98 -4.33 -7.97
CA VAL A 110 5.80 -2.95 -8.47
C VAL A 110 5.42 -2.09 -7.27
N SER A 111 6.34 -1.27 -6.79
CA SER A 111 6.12 -0.34 -5.67
C SER A 111 5.60 1.00 -6.18
N VAL A 112 4.36 1.31 -5.85
CA VAL A 112 3.58 2.42 -6.41
C VAL A 112 4.01 3.76 -5.80
N GLN A 113 4.31 4.75 -6.64
CA GLN A 113 4.34 6.15 -6.24
C GLN A 113 2.94 6.74 -6.38
N TYR A 114 2.47 7.42 -5.34
CA TYR A 114 1.29 8.27 -5.41
C TYR A 114 1.62 9.68 -4.89
N ARG A 115 0.90 10.70 -5.38
CA ARG A 115 0.98 12.06 -4.85
C ARG A 115 0.38 12.12 -3.45
N LYS A 116 1.04 12.86 -2.57
CA LYS A 116 0.76 12.88 -1.14
C LYS A 116 0.04 14.15 -0.73
N ALA A 117 -0.81 14.02 0.28
CA ALA A 117 -1.32 15.15 1.03
C ALA A 117 -0.18 15.82 1.81
N PRO A 118 -0.30 17.11 2.15
CA PRO A 118 -1.45 17.99 1.89
C PRO A 118 -1.42 18.76 0.55
N GLU A 119 -0.34 18.72 -0.22
CA GLU A 119 -0.24 19.42 -1.52
C GLU A 119 -1.17 18.81 -2.57
N HIS A 120 -1.41 17.50 -2.47
CA HIS A 120 -2.36 16.77 -3.30
C HIS A 120 -3.33 16.02 -2.38
N LEU A 121 -4.49 16.63 -2.14
CA LEU A 121 -5.55 16.06 -1.29
C LEU A 121 -6.12 14.77 -1.92
N LEU A 122 -6.70 13.91 -1.09
CA LEU A 122 -7.49 12.77 -1.57
C LEU A 122 -8.69 13.28 -2.39
N PRO A 123 -9.11 12.58 -3.47
CA PRO A 123 -8.78 11.18 -3.81
C PRO A 123 -7.56 10.98 -4.73
N VAL A 124 -6.71 11.99 -4.95
CA VAL A 124 -5.63 11.93 -5.96
C VAL A 124 -4.71 10.71 -5.82
N ALA A 125 -4.42 10.27 -4.60
CA ALA A 125 -3.61 9.08 -4.37
C ALA A 125 -4.25 7.79 -4.91
N TYR A 126 -5.58 7.69 -4.87
CA TYR A 126 -6.32 6.57 -5.47
C TYR A 126 -6.23 6.60 -7.00
N ASP A 127 -6.31 7.78 -7.61
CA ASP A 127 -6.19 7.93 -9.07
C ASP A 127 -4.79 7.56 -9.56
N ASP A 128 -3.75 7.98 -8.84
CA ASP A 128 -2.35 7.65 -9.16
C ASP A 128 -2.08 6.15 -9.02
N ALA A 129 -2.60 5.52 -7.96
CA ALA A 129 -2.50 4.08 -7.78
C ALA A 129 -3.24 3.34 -8.90
N TRP A 130 -4.44 3.79 -9.28
CA TRP A 130 -5.21 3.16 -10.35
C TRP A 130 -4.54 3.30 -11.71
N ALA A 131 -3.93 4.46 -11.99
CA ALA A 131 -3.12 4.66 -13.19
C ALA A 131 -1.97 3.64 -13.27
N THR A 132 -1.33 3.35 -12.13
CA THR A 132 -0.25 2.36 -12.04
C THR A 132 -0.77 0.93 -12.23
N VAL A 133 -1.92 0.57 -11.64
CA VAL A 133 -2.56 -0.75 -11.85
C VAL A 133 -2.91 -0.97 -13.32
N LYS A 134 -3.48 0.03 -13.99
CA LYS A 134 -3.77 -0.02 -15.44
C LYS A 134 -2.50 -0.11 -16.28
N TRP A 135 -1.45 0.63 -15.92
CA TRP A 135 -0.16 0.55 -16.59
C TRP A 135 0.46 -0.84 -16.45
N VAL A 136 0.39 -1.47 -15.28
CA VAL A 136 0.79 -2.88 -15.13
C VAL A 136 -0.01 -3.78 -16.06
N ALA A 137 -1.34 -3.63 -16.11
CA ALA A 137 -2.20 -4.43 -16.96
C ALA A 137 -1.95 -4.26 -18.46
N SER A 138 -1.41 -3.12 -18.91
CA SER A 138 -1.05 -2.93 -20.32
C SER A 138 0.11 -3.82 -20.80
N HIS A 139 0.73 -4.58 -19.90
CA HIS A 139 1.82 -5.52 -20.22
C HIS A 139 1.34 -6.97 -20.36
N VAL A 140 0.02 -7.23 -20.21
CA VAL A 140 -0.54 -8.60 -20.22
C VAL A 140 -0.21 -9.38 -21.50
N ASN A 141 -0.21 -8.68 -22.64
CA ASN A 141 0.10 -9.27 -23.96
C ASN A 141 1.61 -9.36 -24.23
N ARG A 142 2.45 -9.03 -23.23
CA ARG A 142 3.92 -9.08 -23.28
C ARG A 142 4.57 -8.11 -24.27
N ASP A 143 3.85 -7.05 -24.63
CA ASP A 143 4.25 -6.01 -25.58
C ASP A 143 4.24 -4.61 -24.96
N GLY A 144 4.14 -4.51 -23.64
CA GLY A 144 4.13 -3.23 -22.93
C GLY A 144 5.51 -2.56 -22.87
N PRO A 145 5.58 -1.29 -22.45
CA PRO A 145 6.82 -0.51 -22.46
C PRO A 145 7.90 -0.96 -21.45
N GLU A 146 7.56 -1.78 -20.45
CA GLU A 146 8.48 -2.25 -19.40
C GLU A 146 8.88 -3.72 -19.60
N PRO A 147 10.11 -4.01 -20.06
CA PRO A 147 10.58 -5.36 -20.34
C PRO A 147 10.47 -6.34 -19.16
N TRP A 148 10.73 -5.91 -17.92
CA TRP A 148 10.69 -6.83 -16.77
C TRP A 148 9.28 -7.39 -16.54
N LEU A 149 8.24 -6.59 -16.77
CA LEU A 149 6.86 -7.04 -16.67
C LEU A 149 6.51 -8.01 -17.81
N ASN A 150 6.96 -7.73 -19.03
CA ASN A 150 6.78 -8.64 -20.17
C ASN A 150 7.49 -9.98 -19.94
N ASP A 151 8.75 -9.92 -19.49
CA ASP A 151 9.65 -11.07 -19.44
C ASP A 151 9.41 -11.95 -18.23
N HIS A 152 8.96 -11.41 -17.09
CA HIS A 152 8.97 -12.16 -15.83
C HIS A 152 7.62 -12.23 -15.09
N ALA A 153 6.72 -11.26 -15.23
CA ALA A 153 5.50 -11.23 -14.42
C ALA A 153 4.53 -12.37 -14.78
N ASP A 154 3.86 -12.96 -13.79
CA ASP A 154 2.72 -13.85 -13.99
C ASP A 154 1.41 -13.06 -13.82
N PHE A 155 0.78 -12.66 -14.92
CA PHE A 155 -0.49 -11.91 -14.90
C PHE A 155 -1.69 -12.75 -14.47
N GLU A 156 -1.54 -14.07 -14.36
CA GLU A 156 -2.56 -14.95 -13.76
C GLU A 156 -2.46 -15.02 -12.22
N ARG A 157 -1.40 -14.44 -11.65
CA ARG A 157 -1.11 -14.44 -10.21
C ARG A 157 -0.65 -13.06 -9.75
N VAL A 158 -1.56 -12.09 -9.85
CA VAL A 158 -1.32 -10.72 -9.37
C VAL A 158 -1.92 -10.52 -7.98
N PHE A 159 -1.20 -9.81 -7.12
CA PHE A 159 -1.65 -9.43 -5.78
C PHE A 159 -1.64 -7.90 -5.64
N LEU A 160 -2.66 -7.37 -4.99
CA LEU A 160 -2.61 -6.01 -4.44
C LEU A 160 -2.19 -6.09 -2.98
N ALA A 161 -1.23 -5.26 -2.59
CA ALA A 161 -0.71 -5.25 -1.23
C ALA A 161 -0.42 -3.83 -0.75
N GLY A 162 -0.49 -3.63 0.56
CA GLY A 162 -0.01 -2.40 1.17
C GLY A 162 -0.09 -2.43 2.68
N ASP A 163 0.50 -1.43 3.30
CA ASP A 163 0.46 -1.21 4.74
C ASP A 163 -0.19 0.13 5.08
N SER A 164 -0.85 0.25 6.23
CA SER A 164 -1.40 1.53 6.71
C SER A 164 -2.28 2.21 5.65
N ALA A 165 -2.00 3.47 5.30
CA ALA A 165 -2.67 4.17 4.19
C ALA A 165 -2.54 3.45 2.84
N GLY A 166 -1.42 2.78 2.58
CA GLY A 166 -1.22 1.97 1.39
C GLY A 166 -2.15 0.76 1.34
N ALA A 167 -2.44 0.13 2.48
CA ALA A 167 -3.44 -0.93 2.57
C ALA A 167 -4.85 -0.40 2.27
N ASN A 168 -5.19 0.82 2.73
CA ASN A 168 -6.43 1.48 2.37
C ASN A 168 -6.54 1.71 0.86
N ILE A 169 -5.48 2.24 0.22
CA ILE A 169 -5.44 2.41 -1.23
C ILE A 169 -5.56 1.06 -1.93
N ALA A 170 -4.85 0.02 -1.48
CA ALA A 170 -4.89 -1.31 -2.08
C ALA A 170 -6.29 -1.92 -2.03
N HIS A 171 -7.01 -1.77 -0.92
CA HIS A 171 -8.42 -2.14 -0.80
C HIS A 171 -9.27 -1.40 -1.84
N ASN A 172 -9.13 -0.08 -1.96
CA ASN A 172 -9.89 0.71 -2.91
C ASN A 172 -9.58 0.35 -4.37
N MET A 173 -8.33 -0.01 -4.69
CA MET A 173 -7.96 -0.51 -6.02
C MET A 173 -8.57 -1.90 -6.30
N MET A 174 -8.71 -2.75 -5.28
CA MET A 174 -9.41 -4.02 -5.40
C MET A 174 -10.91 -3.81 -5.69
N MET A 175 -11.56 -2.92 -4.94
CA MET A 175 -12.96 -2.56 -5.19
C MET A 175 -13.15 -1.97 -6.59
N LYS A 176 -12.24 -1.08 -7.00
CA LYS A 176 -12.27 -0.48 -8.35
C LYS A 176 -12.07 -1.51 -9.45
N THR A 177 -11.25 -2.54 -9.22
CA THR A 177 -11.11 -3.67 -10.14
C THR A 177 -12.42 -4.43 -10.31
N GLY A 178 -13.21 -4.60 -9.25
CA GLY A 178 -14.52 -5.27 -9.33
C GLY A 178 -15.58 -4.49 -10.12
N ILE A 179 -15.46 -3.16 -10.15
CA ILE A 179 -16.40 -2.27 -10.83
C ILE A 179 -15.98 -2.02 -12.28
N ASP A 180 -14.72 -1.59 -12.49
CA ASP A 180 -14.22 -1.16 -13.78
C ASP A 180 -13.68 -2.34 -14.62
N GLY A 181 -13.32 -3.45 -13.96
CA GLY A 181 -12.63 -4.58 -14.57
C GLY A 181 -11.14 -4.31 -14.83
N LEU A 182 -10.37 -5.39 -15.03
CA LEU A 182 -8.98 -5.33 -15.47
C LEU A 182 -8.73 -6.48 -16.45
N ILE A 183 -8.79 -6.19 -17.75
CA ILE A 183 -8.80 -7.22 -18.80
C ILE A 183 -7.46 -7.97 -18.81
N GLY A 184 -7.54 -9.30 -18.75
CA GLY A 184 -6.39 -10.20 -18.89
C GLY A 184 -5.49 -10.29 -17.65
N VAL A 185 -5.79 -9.54 -16.59
CA VAL A 185 -5.05 -9.64 -15.33
C VAL A 185 -5.94 -10.30 -14.27
N LYS A 186 -5.44 -11.40 -13.70
CA LYS A 186 -6.11 -12.08 -12.60
C LYS A 186 -5.50 -11.65 -11.28
N ILE A 187 -6.23 -10.80 -10.55
CA ILE A 187 -5.87 -10.45 -9.18
C ILE A 187 -6.35 -11.57 -8.25
N VAL A 188 -5.43 -12.38 -7.75
CA VAL A 188 -5.75 -13.58 -6.96
C VAL A 188 -5.93 -13.27 -5.49
N GLY A 189 -5.29 -12.22 -4.96
CA GLY A 189 -5.44 -11.84 -3.56
C GLY A 189 -5.10 -10.40 -3.19
N LEU A 190 -5.59 -10.03 -2.00
CA LEU A 190 -5.40 -8.74 -1.34
C LEU A 190 -4.67 -8.93 -0.01
N LEU A 191 -3.54 -8.26 0.17
CA LEU A 191 -2.79 -8.25 1.42
C LEU A 191 -2.87 -6.87 2.09
N LEU A 192 -3.46 -6.82 3.28
CA LEU A 192 -3.65 -5.58 4.04
C LEU A 192 -2.89 -5.65 5.36
N MET A 193 -1.85 -4.83 5.52
CA MET A 193 -1.06 -4.80 6.75
C MET A 193 -1.39 -3.55 7.56
N ASN A 194 -1.88 -3.72 8.78
CA ASN A 194 -2.24 -2.62 9.68
C ASN A 194 -3.09 -1.53 8.99
N PRO A 195 -4.20 -1.88 8.31
CA PRO A 195 -4.86 -0.98 7.38
C PRO A 195 -5.39 0.29 8.04
N PHE A 196 -5.13 1.44 7.39
CA PHE A 196 -5.67 2.74 7.80
C PHE A 196 -7.10 2.89 7.30
N PHE A 197 -8.02 2.25 8.00
CA PHE A 197 -9.44 2.56 7.89
C PHE A 197 -9.85 3.56 8.96
N MET A 198 -10.99 4.20 8.76
CA MET A 198 -11.73 4.94 9.76
C MET A 198 -12.72 4.00 10.47
N ASN A 199 -13.32 4.52 11.52
CA ASN A 199 -14.50 3.98 12.18
C ASN A 199 -15.52 5.12 12.28
N ASN A 200 -16.49 5.01 13.20
CA ASN A 200 -17.50 6.04 13.41
C ASN A 200 -16.98 7.27 14.18
N GLU A 201 -15.70 7.28 14.56
CA GLU A 201 -15.08 8.41 15.22
C GLU A 201 -14.44 9.36 14.20
N PRO A 202 -14.49 10.68 14.44
CA PRO A 202 -13.80 11.66 13.62
C PRO A 202 -12.30 11.37 13.50
N ASP A 203 -11.75 11.55 12.30
CA ASP A 203 -10.31 11.53 12.07
C ASP A 203 -9.88 12.89 11.54
N GLU A 204 -9.27 13.62 12.46
CA GLU A 204 -8.82 14.99 12.28
C GLU A 204 -7.87 15.18 11.08
N LEU A 205 -7.06 14.17 10.75
CA LEU A 205 -6.22 14.20 9.56
C LEU A 205 -7.09 14.04 8.32
N ILE A 206 -7.97 13.03 8.29
CA ILE A 206 -8.80 12.74 7.12
C ILE A 206 -9.71 13.90 6.78
N GLU A 207 -10.31 14.56 7.77
CA GLU A 207 -11.09 15.79 7.57
C GLU A 207 -10.30 16.87 6.84
N PHE A 208 -9.00 16.97 7.12
CA PHE A 208 -8.13 17.95 6.49
C PHE A 208 -7.68 17.52 5.08
N ILE A 209 -7.28 16.25 4.92
CA ILE A 209 -6.67 15.77 3.68
C ILE A 209 -7.68 15.23 2.67
N PHE A 210 -8.93 15.03 3.08
CA PHE A 210 -10.02 14.51 2.24
C PHE A 210 -11.34 15.25 2.45
N PRO A 211 -11.40 16.57 2.20
CA PRO A 211 -12.56 17.40 2.53
C PRO A 211 -13.84 17.03 1.74
N SER A 212 -13.71 16.31 0.62
CA SER A 212 -14.86 15.81 -0.16
C SER A 212 -15.41 14.47 0.33
N SER A 213 -14.81 13.88 1.37
CA SER A 213 -15.24 12.61 1.94
C SER A 213 -16.48 12.79 2.81
N SER A 214 -17.37 11.80 2.82
CA SER A 214 -18.40 11.66 3.85
C SER A 214 -17.84 11.06 5.16
N LEU A 215 -16.50 11.04 5.31
CA LEU A 215 -15.76 10.62 6.50
C LEU A 215 -16.11 9.20 6.93
N CYS A 216 -16.76 9.02 8.08
CA CYS A 216 -17.13 7.72 8.61
C CYS A 216 -18.13 6.95 7.73
N ASP A 217 -18.88 7.64 6.86
CA ASP A 217 -19.80 7.01 5.91
C ASP A 217 -19.16 6.83 4.52
N ASP A 218 -17.93 7.30 4.30
CA ASP A 218 -17.24 7.12 3.03
C ASP A 218 -16.67 5.69 2.95
N PRO A 219 -17.13 4.83 2.04
CA PRO A 219 -16.69 3.44 1.95
C PRO A 219 -15.18 3.32 1.65
N ARG A 220 -14.55 4.37 1.10
CA ARG A 220 -13.11 4.39 0.85
C ARG A 220 -12.30 4.50 2.12
N MET A 221 -12.87 5.10 3.17
CA MET A 221 -12.23 5.28 4.47
C MET A 221 -12.75 4.30 5.50
N ASN A 222 -14.06 4.04 5.54
CA ASN A 222 -14.69 3.08 6.43
C ASN A 222 -15.45 2.00 5.63
N PRO A 223 -14.75 1.05 4.99
CA PRO A 223 -15.39 -0.03 4.24
C PRO A 223 -16.37 -0.87 5.08
N ALA A 224 -16.21 -0.91 6.41
CA ALA A 224 -17.10 -1.63 7.30
C ALA A 224 -18.49 -0.97 7.43
N SER A 225 -18.67 0.30 7.06
CA SER A 225 -20.00 0.92 6.98
C SER A 225 -20.77 0.51 5.72
N ALA A 226 -20.07 0.03 4.69
CA ALA A 226 -20.62 -0.39 3.40
C ALA A 226 -20.50 -1.92 3.17
N ILE A 227 -20.94 -2.71 4.15
CA ILE A 227 -20.77 -4.18 4.16
C ILE A 227 -21.22 -4.86 2.86
N LYS A 228 -22.31 -4.40 2.24
CA LYS A 228 -22.83 -5.01 1.00
C LYS A 228 -21.88 -4.83 -0.18
N ASP A 229 -21.15 -3.73 -0.23
CA ASP A 229 -20.26 -3.42 -1.34
C ASP A 229 -19.05 -4.36 -1.33
N LEU A 230 -18.63 -4.84 -0.15
CA LEU A 230 -17.51 -5.76 0.01
C LEU A 230 -17.72 -7.13 -0.69
N ALA A 231 -18.96 -7.49 -1.04
CA ALA A 231 -19.23 -8.64 -1.89
C ALA A 231 -18.57 -8.52 -3.28
N GLY A 232 -18.27 -7.30 -3.73
CA GLY A 232 -17.63 -6.97 -5.01
C GLY A 232 -16.09 -7.03 -5.01
N LEU A 233 -15.44 -7.50 -3.94
CA LEU A 233 -13.98 -7.70 -3.93
C LEU A 233 -13.53 -8.63 -5.07
N ALA A 234 -12.77 -8.09 -6.02
CA ALA A 234 -12.36 -8.77 -7.26
C ALA A 234 -11.19 -9.74 -7.11
N CYS A 235 -11.12 -10.45 -5.99
CA CYS A 235 -10.12 -11.48 -5.74
C CYS A 235 -10.74 -12.67 -5.02
N SER A 236 -9.94 -13.72 -4.84
CA SER A 236 -10.38 -14.94 -4.17
C SER A 236 -9.89 -15.06 -2.72
N ARG A 237 -8.89 -14.25 -2.34
CA ARG A 237 -8.18 -14.38 -1.07
C ARG A 237 -7.83 -13.03 -0.48
N VAL A 238 -8.13 -12.82 0.80
CA VAL A 238 -7.75 -11.61 1.53
C VAL A 238 -6.97 -12.05 2.77
N LEU A 239 -5.81 -11.45 3.01
CA LEU A 239 -5.10 -11.56 4.28
C LEU A 239 -5.03 -10.20 4.95
N VAL A 240 -5.60 -10.11 6.16
CA VAL A 240 -5.49 -8.94 7.02
C VAL A 240 -4.44 -9.22 8.09
N CYS A 241 -3.37 -8.44 8.12
CA CYS A 241 -2.38 -8.49 9.20
C CYS A 241 -2.65 -7.33 10.16
N ALA A 242 -2.80 -7.62 11.45
CA ALA A 242 -3.01 -6.61 12.50
C ALA A 242 -1.93 -6.72 13.58
N SER A 243 -1.72 -5.65 14.35
CA SER A 243 -0.80 -5.67 15.50
C SER A 243 -1.57 -5.28 16.77
N GLU A 244 -1.34 -6.01 17.87
CA GLU A 244 -2.16 -5.92 19.08
C GLU A 244 -2.16 -4.51 19.71
N LYS A 245 -1.06 -3.78 19.61
CA LYS A 245 -0.94 -2.41 20.16
C LYS A 245 -1.12 -1.32 19.11
N ASP A 246 -1.58 -1.68 17.91
CA ASP A 246 -1.88 -0.69 16.88
C ASP A 246 -3.17 0.07 17.23
N PHE A 247 -3.12 1.40 17.15
CA PHE A 247 -4.29 2.26 17.34
C PHE A 247 -5.37 2.05 16.26
N LEU A 248 -5.04 1.40 15.14
CA LEU A 248 -5.95 1.02 14.06
C LEU A 248 -6.44 -0.43 14.16
N ARG A 249 -5.98 -1.20 15.16
CA ARG A 249 -6.28 -2.63 15.29
C ARG A 249 -7.76 -2.96 15.17
N ASP A 250 -8.61 -2.28 15.95
CA ASP A 250 -10.04 -2.58 15.98
C ASP A 250 -10.72 -2.25 14.65
N ARG A 251 -10.17 -1.31 13.87
CA ARG A 251 -10.63 -0.97 12.52
C ARG A 251 -10.27 -2.09 11.52
N ALA A 252 -9.09 -2.68 11.65
CA ALA A 252 -8.69 -3.86 10.87
C ALA A 252 -9.57 -5.09 11.19
N ILE A 253 -9.88 -5.32 12.47
CA ILE A 253 -10.79 -6.39 12.91
C ILE A 253 -12.21 -6.14 12.41
N SER A 254 -12.68 -4.89 12.48
CA SER A 254 -14.00 -4.51 11.95
C SER A 254 -14.12 -4.76 10.45
N TYR A 255 -13.07 -4.45 9.68
CA TYR A 255 -13.00 -4.79 8.26
C TYR A 255 -13.05 -6.30 8.02
N TYR A 256 -12.25 -7.09 8.75
CA TYR A 256 -12.26 -8.55 8.64
C TYR A 256 -13.66 -9.13 8.86
N GLU A 257 -14.33 -8.69 9.92
CA GLU A 257 -15.71 -9.11 10.24
C GLU A 257 -16.72 -8.64 9.20
N ALA A 258 -16.56 -7.42 8.66
CA ALA A 258 -17.43 -6.89 7.62
C ALA A 258 -17.32 -7.72 6.33
N VAL A 259 -16.11 -8.06 5.87
CA VAL A 259 -15.93 -8.92 4.69
C VAL A 259 -16.58 -10.29 4.91
N ARG A 260 -16.42 -10.92 6.08
CA ARG A 260 -17.07 -12.19 6.40
C ARG A 260 -18.60 -12.14 6.36
N LYS A 261 -19.18 -10.98 6.66
CA LYS A 261 -20.64 -10.75 6.68
C LYS A 261 -21.19 -10.19 5.37
N SER A 262 -20.31 -9.84 4.42
CA SER A 262 -20.69 -9.18 3.16
C SER A 262 -21.38 -10.10 2.16
N GLY A 263 -21.16 -11.42 2.28
CA GLY A 263 -21.54 -12.38 1.24
C GLY A 263 -20.46 -12.58 0.17
N TRP A 264 -19.27 -11.97 0.30
CA TRP A 264 -18.12 -12.28 -0.53
C TRP A 264 -17.74 -13.77 -0.42
N GLU A 265 -17.59 -14.44 -1.56
CA GLU A 265 -17.41 -15.91 -1.64
C GLU A 265 -15.94 -16.36 -1.50
N GLY A 266 -15.01 -15.43 -1.37
CA GLY A 266 -13.58 -15.73 -1.19
C GLY A 266 -13.20 -16.15 0.23
N VAL A 267 -11.91 -16.41 0.44
CA VAL A 267 -11.34 -16.76 1.75
C VAL A 267 -10.68 -15.53 2.34
N ILE A 268 -11.11 -15.12 3.54
CA ILE A 268 -10.45 -14.07 4.33
C ILE A 268 -9.83 -14.65 5.59
N ASP A 269 -8.53 -14.40 5.75
CA ASP A 269 -7.75 -14.74 6.94
C ASP A 269 -7.29 -13.48 7.68
N ILE A 270 -7.07 -13.63 8.99
CA ILE A 270 -6.47 -12.58 9.83
C ILE A 270 -5.24 -13.14 10.56
N PHE A 271 -4.15 -12.38 10.53
CA PHE A 271 -2.92 -12.68 11.29
C PHE A 271 -2.64 -11.52 12.24
N GLU A 272 -2.86 -11.76 13.54
CA GLU A 272 -2.60 -10.78 14.57
C GLU A 272 -1.23 -11.01 15.22
N THR A 273 -0.42 -9.96 15.32
CA THR A 273 0.89 -10.00 15.97
C THR A 273 0.81 -9.45 17.40
N PRO A 274 1.02 -10.28 18.44
CA PRO A 274 0.92 -9.85 19.83
C PRO A 274 2.03 -8.85 20.21
N GLY A 275 1.69 -7.88 21.06
CA GLY A 275 2.61 -6.97 21.72
C GLY A 275 3.29 -5.90 20.84
N GLU A 276 3.02 -5.88 19.53
CA GLU A 276 3.62 -4.97 18.56
C GLU A 276 2.70 -3.81 18.19
N GLY A 277 3.30 -2.67 17.84
CA GLY A 277 2.60 -1.45 17.41
C GLY A 277 2.38 -1.36 15.90
N HIS A 278 1.88 -0.20 15.46
CA HIS A 278 1.60 0.09 14.05
C HIS A 278 2.82 -0.16 13.16
N VAL A 279 2.66 -0.96 12.10
CA VAL A 279 3.67 -1.29 11.07
C VAL A 279 5.06 -1.64 11.63
N PHE A 280 5.11 -2.29 12.79
CA PHE A 280 6.36 -2.60 13.52
C PHE A 280 7.43 -3.29 12.66
N HIS A 281 7.00 -4.08 11.67
CA HIS A 281 7.86 -4.83 10.76
C HIS A 281 8.71 -3.94 9.85
N LEU A 282 8.33 -2.68 9.64
CA LEU A 282 9.15 -1.70 8.92
C LEU A 282 10.21 -1.07 9.83
N SER A 283 9.87 -0.83 11.11
CA SER A 283 10.77 -0.19 12.08
C SER A 283 11.78 -1.15 12.72
N ASN A 284 11.39 -2.41 12.89
CA ASN A 284 12.23 -3.45 13.49
C ASN A 284 12.18 -4.75 12.68
N PRO A 285 12.67 -4.74 11.41
CA PRO A 285 12.48 -5.82 10.46
C PRO A 285 13.22 -7.12 10.84
N SER A 286 14.22 -7.05 11.72
CA SER A 286 15.01 -8.20 12.15
C SER A 286 14.46 -8.90 13.40
N CYS A 287 13.43 -8.35 14.06
CA CYS A 287 12.84 -9.00 15.22
C CYS A 287 12.10 -10.28 14.80
N GLN A 288 12.02 -11.26 15.70
CA GLN A 288 11.41 -12.57 15.39
C GLN A 288 9.98 -12.44 14.86
N LYS A 289 9.18 -11.54 15.43
CA LYS A 289 7.79 -11.33 14.98
C LYS A 289 7.69 -10.71 13.60
N ALA A 290 8.65 -9.88 13.19
CA ALA A 290 8.69 -9.32 11.85
C ALA A 290 9.08 -10.41 10.83
N VAL A 291 9.98 -11.32 11.23
CA VAL A 291 10.31 -12.51 10.45
C VAL A 291 9.12 -13.45 10.32
N ASP A 292 8.35 -13.67 11.40
CA ASP A 292 7.15 -14.49 11.40
C ASP A 292 6.06 -13.90 10.50
N LEU A 293 5.84 -12.58 10.57
CA LEU A 293 4.95 -11.87 9.67
C LEU A 293 5.41 -12.00 8.21
N MET A 294 6.71 -11.83 7.92
CA MET A 294 7.26 -12.03 6.57
C MET A 294 7.05 -13.46 6.07
N ASN A 295 7.17 -14.47 6.94
CA ASN A 295 6.87 -15.86 6.59
C ASN A 295 5.39 -16.06 6.23
N GLN A 296 4.48 -15.48 7.02
CA GLN A 296 3.05 -15.55 6.77
C GLN A 296 2.68 -14.86 5.45
N VAL A 297 3.20 -13.65 5.21
CA VAL A 297 3.04 -12.90 3.96
C VAL A 297 3.59 -13.69 2.77
N SER A 298 4.81 -14.24 2.89
CA SER A 298 5.43 -15.04 1.83
C SER A 298 4.63 -16.30 1.53
N SER A 299 4.05 -16.95 2.55
CA SER A 299 3.16 -18.10 2.35
C SER A 299 1.87 -17.71 1.65
N PHE A 300 1.30 -16.55 1.98
CA PHE A 300 0.10 -16.04 1.32
C PHE A 300 0.32 -15.82 -0.18
N LEU A 301 1.44 -15.19 -0.55
CA LEU A 301 1.79 -14.85 -1.93
C LEU A 301 2.19 -16.05 -2.80
N ASN A 302 2.67 -17.14 -2.18
CA ASN A 302 3.12 -18.34 -2.89
C ASN A 302 2.03 -19.39 -3.11
N ARG A 303 0.93 -19.33 -2.36
CA ARG A 303 -0.26 -20.16 -2.59
C ARG A 303 -1.11 -19.59 -3.71
#